data_AF-A0A2N9AVB8-F1
#
_entry.id   AF-A0A2N9AVB8-F1
#
_cell.length_a   1.000
_cell.length_b   1.000
_cell.length_c   1.000
_cell.angle_alpha   90.00
_cell.angle_beta   90.00
_cell.angle_gamma   90.00
#
_symmetry.space_group_name_H-M   'P 1'
#
loop_
_entity.id
_entity.type
_entity.pdbx_description
1 polymer ?
#
loop_
_entity_poly.entity_id
_entity_poly.type
_entity_poly.pdbx_seq_one_letter_code
_entity_poly.pdbx_strand_id
1 'polypeptide(L)'
;MKNLHGAVVVITGASSGIGRAGALAFARAGAHVVVAARRRALLDQLAEECSGYGSAALAVPTDVTDPQAVEALARAAEDRFGRIDVWINNAGTGVFGPFQDAPLDLHRRTVEVNLFGAMHGAYAVLPRFLERQRGVLVNMVSLGGWAPAPFAAAYTASKFGLRGFSASLRQELRRSPHINVCAVFPAMVDTPGFVHGANVSGRTLDPGPMLYAPEEVAETLVHVVRHPRDEIAVGWPARAAQAAYALAPGPTEHLMGLALNRALDRARPAPVTHGALRAPVREGTASDGGWLARKRLPSASTLSGVGITVVGIGAAVALGRLIGGRRSKR
;
A
#
# COMPACT_ATOMS: atom_id res chain seq x y z
N MET A 1 -11.24 17.67 -2.56
CA MET A 1 -12.69 17.73 -2.91
C MET A 1 -13.50 17.56 -1.64
N LYS A 2 -14.14 18.61 -1.07
CA LYS A 2 -14.70 18.53 0.30
C LYS A 2 -15.90 17.58 0.45
N ASN A 3 -16.77 17.51 -0.56
CA ASN A 3 -17.92 16.59 -0.61
C ASN A 3 -17.64 15.46 -1.61
N LEU A 4 -17.84 14.21 -1.21
CA LEU A 4 -17.63 13.03 -2.05
C LEU A 4 -18.93 12.48 -2.67
N HIS A 5 -20.08 13.05 -2.32
CA HIS A 5 -21.36 12.62 -2.88
C HIS A 5 -21.35 12.75 -4.40
N GLY A 6 -21.60 11.64 -5.09
CA GLY A 6 -21.57 11.51 -6.54
C GLY A 6 -20.19 11.59 -7.18
N ALA A 7 -19.11 11.75 -6.41
CA ALA A 7 -17.74 11.72 -6.94
C ALA A 7 -17.42 10.33 -7.51
N VAL A 8 -16.64 10.27 -8.59
CA VAL A 8 -16.28 8.99 -9.23
C VAL A 8 -14.87 8.59 -8.81
N VAL A 9 -14.75 7.46 -8.11
CA VAL A 9 -13.51 6.95 -7.52
C VAL A 9 -13.15 5.61 -8.14
N VAL A 10 -12.02 5.55 -8.86
CA VAL A 10 -11.47 4.30 -9.41
C VAL A 10 -10.44 3.74 -8.42
N ILE A 11 -10.56 2.46 -8.05
CA ILE A 11 -9.66 1.80 -7.09
C ILE A 11 -9.14 0.48 -7.68
N THR A 12 -7.82 0.38 -7.86
CA THR A 12 -7.17 -0.87 -8.29
C THR A 12 -6.82 -1.75 -7.09
N GLY A 13 -6.73 -3.07 -7.28
CA GLY A 13 -6.50 -4.01 -6.18
C GLY A 13 -7.68 -4.07 -5.19
N ALA A 14 -8.90 -3.82 -5.63
CA ALA A 14 -10.07 -3.68 -4.77
C ALA A 14 -10.65 -5.01 -4.24
N SER A 15 -10.24 -6.17 -4.77
CA SER A 15 -10.83 -7.48 -4.42
C SER A 15 -10.58 -7.96 -2.98
N SER A 16 -9.78 -7.24 -2.18
CA SER A 16 -9.39 -7.59 -0.80
C SER A 16 -8.64 -6.44 -0.14
N GLY A 17 -8.29 -6.59 1.14
CA GLY A 17 -7.35 -5.70 1.80
C GLY A 17 -7.84 -4.25 1.91
N ILE A 18 -6.87 -3.33 1.85
CA ILE A 18 -7.10 -1.88 1.86
C ILE A 18 -7.96 -1.43 0.68
N GLY A 19 -7.83 -2.06 -0.50
CA GLY A 19 -8.63 -1.70 -1.67
C GLY A 19 -10.12 -1.95 -1.45
N ARG A 20 -10.47 -3.11 -0.86
CA ARG A 20 -11.85 -3.45 -0.49
C ARG A 20 -12.40 -2.50 0.58
N ALA A 21 -11.63 -2.28 1.65
CA ALA A 21 -12.00 -1.35 2.71
C ALA A 21 -12.19 0.09 2.18
N GLY A 22 -11.31 0.53 1.28
CA GLY A 22 -11.37 1.81 0.60
C GLY A 22 -12.65 1.97 -0.22
N ALA A 23 -12.99 0.99 -1.06
CA ALA A 23 -14.21 1.02 -1.87
C ALA A 23 -15.47 1.16 -1.00
N LEU A 24 -15.57 0.41 0.08
CA LEU A 24 -16.68 0.51 1.03
C LEU A 24 -16.72 1.87 1.72
N ALA A 25 -15.57 2.41 2.15
CA ALA A 25 -15.48 3.72 2.78
C ALA A 25 -15.90 4.86 1.83
N PHE A 26 -15.49 4.81 0.56
CA PHE A 26 -15.91 5.79 -0.45
C PHE A 26 -17.41 5.68 -0.77
N ALA A 27 -17.94 4.46 -0.91
CA ALA A 27 -19.38 4.24 -1.15
C ALA A 27 -20.23 4.76 0.03
N ARG A 28 -19.82 4.50 1.28
CA ARG A 28 -20.45 5.06 2.49
C ARG A 28 -20.41 6.59 2.52
N ALA A 29 -19.37 7.19 1.94
CA ALA A 29 -19.25 8.64 1.82
C ALA A 29 -20.06 9.23 0.65
N GLY A 30 -20.85 8.42 -0.06
CA GLY A 30 -21.72 8.81 -1.17
C GLY A 30 -21.04 8.82 -2.55
N ALA A 31 -19.81 8.33 -2.67
CA ALA A 31 -19.09 8.31 -3.94
C ALA A 31 -19.48 7.11 -4.80
N HIS A 32 -19.56 7.31 -6.11
CA HIS A 32 -19.60 6.22 -7.07
C HIS A 32 -18.22 5.56 -7.15
N VAL A 33 -18.18 4.23 -7.13
CA VAL A 33 -16.94 3.47 -7.09
C VAL A 33 -16.76 2.57 -8.30
N VAL A 34 -15.58 2.61 -8.91
CA VAL A 34 -15.16 1.66 -9.93
C VAL A 34 -14.10 0.78 -9.31
N VAL A 35 -14.44 -0.49 -9.09
CA VAL A 35 -13.57 -1.45 -8.40
C VAL A 35 -12.87 -2.35 -9.40
N ALA A 36 -11.54 -2.38 -9.34
CA ALA A 36 -10.72 -3.09 -10.30
C ALA A 36 -9.72 -4.05 -9.62
N ALA A 37 -9.66 -5.28 -10.12
CA ALA A 37 -8.73 -6.33 -9.73
C ALA A 37 -8.86 -7.51 -10.71
N ARG A 38 -8.06 -8.56 -10.54
CA ARG A 38 -8.12 -9.73 -11.44
C ARG A 38 -9.31 -10.68 -11.19
N ARG A 39 -9.91 -10.65 -10.00
CA ARG A 39 -10.93 -11.63 -9.55
C ARG A 39 -12.35 -11.09 -9.74
N ARG A 40 -12.98 -11.36 -10.89
CA ARG A 40 -14.33 -10.87 -11.25
C ARG A 40 -15.38 -11.09 -10.14
N ALA A 41 -15.57 -12.33 -9.69
CA ALA A 41 -16.64 -12.65 -8.74
C ALA A 41 -16.59 -11.81 -7.44
N LEU A 42 -15.38 -11.51 -6.95
CA LEU A 42 -15.21 -10.68 -5.75
C LEU A 42 -15.42 -9.20 -6.01
N LEU A 43 -15.15 -8.73 -7.23
CA LEU A 43 -15.46 -7.37 -7.63
C LEU A 43 -16.97 -7.18 -7.78
N ASP A 44 -17.67 -8.16 -8.35
CA ASP A 44 -19.12 -8.12 -8.52
C ASP A 44 -19.80 -8.08 -7.14
N GLN A 45 -19.40 -8.96 -6.21
CA GLN A 45 -19.86 -8.92 -4.82
C GLN A 45 -19.56 -7.57 -4.15
N LEU A 46 -18.35 -7.04 -4.29
CA LEU A 46 -17.99 -5.75 -3.71
C LEU A 46 -18.81 -4.60 -4.31
N ALA A 47 -19.09 -4.63 -5.61
CA ALA A 47 -19.92 -3.63 -6.26
C ALA A 47 -21.35 -3.65 -5.72
N GLU A 48 -21.94 -4.84 -5.50
CA GLU A 48 -23.25 -4.99 -4.85
C GLU A 48 -23.24 -4.41 -3.43
N GLU A 49 -22.23 -4.76 -2.61
CA GLU A 49 -22.08 -4.21 -1.25
C GLU A 49 -21.96 -2.67 -1.26
N CYS A 50 -21.17 -2.12 -2.19
CA CYS A 50 -21.03 -0.68 -2.36
C CYS A 50 -22.36 -0.02 -2.78
N SER A 51 -23.12 -0.66 -3.68
CA SER A 51 -24.46 -0.19 -4.09
C SER A 51 -25.50 -0.24 -2.98
N GLY A 52 -25.34 -1.13 -2.00
CA GLY A 52 -26.14 -1.14 -0.77
C GLY A 52 -26.07 0.17 0.05
N TYR A 53 -25.04 1.01 -0.15
CA TYR A 53 -24.92 2.33 0.49
C TYR A 53 -25.57 3.47 -0.31
N GLY A 54 -26.34 3.16 -1.36
CA GLY A 54 -27.03 4.15 -2.21
C GLY A 54 -26.14 4.82 -3.26
N SER A 55 -24.90 4.36 -3.43
CA SER A 55 -23.97 4.84 -4.46
C SER A 55 -23.81 3.83 -5.60
N ALA A 56 -23.84 4.27 -6.85
CA ALA A 56 -23.57 3.38 -7.98
C ALA A 56 -22.14 2.80 -7.93
N ALA A 57 -22.00 1.52 -8.30
CA ALA A 57 -20.72 0.85 -8.38
C ALA A 57 -20.54 0.14 -9.73
N LEU A 58 -19.28 0.00 -10.18
CA LEU A 58 -18.93 -0.73 -11.40
C LEU A 58 -17.74 -1.66 -11.14
N ALA A 59 -17.92 -2.95 -11.42
CA ALA A 59 -16.87 -3.96 -11.34
C ALA A 59 -16.18 -4.14 -12.69
N VAL A 60 -14.87 -3.90 -12.73
CA VAL A 60 -14.05 -4.02 -13.96
C VAL A 60 -12.85 -4.91 -13.68
N PRO A 61 -12.84 -6.16 -14.16
CA PRO A 61 -11.66 -7.01 -14.08
C PRO A 61 -10.49 -6.36 -14.80
N THR A 62 -9.38 -6.19 -14.11
CA THR A 62 -8.20 -5.50 -14.63
C THR A 62 -6.94 -6.11 -14.05
N ASP A 63 -6.01 -6.47 -14.93
CA ASP A 63 -4.62 -6.68 -14.57
C ASP A 63 -3.86 -5.38 -14.79
N VAL A 64 -3.35 -4.78 -13.71
CA VAL A 64 -2.68 -3.48 -13.79
C VAL A 64 -1.36 -3.54 -14.56
N THR A 65 -0.81 -4.74 -14.78
CA THR A 65 0.42 -4.88 -15.57
C THR A 65 0.18 -4.75 -17.07
N ASP A 66 -1.08 -4.81 -17.51
CA ASP A 66 -1.46 -4.57 -18.90
C ASP A 66 -1.94 -3.12 -19.07
N PRO A 67 -1.18 -2.25 -19.77
CA PRO A 67 -1.57 -0.87 -19.98
C PRO A 67 -2.88 -0.73 -20.77
N GLN A 68 -3.21 -1.66 -21.67
CA GLN A 68 -4.45 -1.61 -22.43
C GLN A 68 -5.66 -1.92 -21.54
N ALA A 69 -5.53 -2.87 -20.62
CA ALA A 69 -6.56 -3.17 -19.63
C ALA A 69 -6.79 -1.98 -18.68
N VAL A 70 -5.73 -1.28 -18.25
CA VAL A 70 -5.84 -0.09 -17.39
C VAL A 70 -6.50 1.09 -18.11
N GLU A 71 -6.19 1.29 -19.38
CA GLU A 71 -6.87 2.30 -20.19
C GLU A 71 -8.34 1.94 -20.46
N ALA A 72 -8.65 0.65 -20.69
CA ALA A 72 -10.03 0.17 -20.80
C ALA A 72 -10.83 0.38 -19.49
N LEU A 73 -10.18 0.23 -18.33
CA LEU A 73 -10.77 0.56 -17.03
C LEU A 73 -11.12 2.06 -16.94
N ALA A 74 -10.23 2.95 -17.38
CA ALA A 74 -10.50 4.38 -17.39
C ALA A 74 -11.68 4.74 -18.30
N ARG A 75 -11.72 4.18 -19.53
CA ARG A 75 -12.86 4.34 -20.44
C ARG A 75 -14.17 3.83 -19.85
N ALA A 76 -14.18 2.63 -19.27
CA ALA A 76 -15.39 2.08 -18.65
C ALA A 76 -15.93 2.97 -17.51
N ALA A 77 -15.05 3.61 -16.74
CA ALA A 77 -15.44 4.58 -15.72
C ALA A 77 -16.08 5.84 -16.32
N GLU A 78 -15.52 6.37 -17.41
CA GLU A 78 -16.05 7.52 -18.13
C GLU A 78 -17.36 7.22 -18.85
N ASP A 79 -17.45 6.09 -19.55
CA ASP A 79 -18.67 5.66 -20.24
C ASP A 79 -19.84 5.53 -19.25
N ARG A 80 -19.56 5.03 -18.03
CA ARG A 80 -20.58 4.81 -17.01
C ARG A 80 -20.96 6.06 -16.23
N PHE A 81 -20.01 6.95 -15.93
CA PHE A 81 -20.19 8.05 -14.98
C PHE A 81 -19.86 9.45 -15.54
N GLY A 82 -19.43 9.51 -16.79
CA GLY A 82 -19.05 10.73 -17.52
C GLY A 82 -17.72 11.34 -17.11
N ARG A 83 -17.05 10.83 -16.07
CA ARG A 83 -15.80 11.40 -15.53
C ARG A 83 -15.12 10.48 -14.53
N ILE A 84 -13.86 10.79 -14.21
CA ILE A 84 -13.11 10.22 -13.09
C ILE A 84 -12.67 11.38 -12.19
N ASP A 85 -13.10 11.41 -10.93
CA ASP A 85 -12.67 12.47 -9.99
C ASP A 85 -11.43 12.04 -9.17
N VAL A 86 -11.29 10.74 -8.90
CA VAL A 86 -10.21 10.17 -8.10
C VAL A 86 -9.74 8.86 -8.71
N TRP A 87 -8.42 8.65 -8.73
CA TRP A 87 -7.81 7.38 -9.11
C TRP A 87 -6.87 6.90 -8.02
N ILE A 88 -7.07 5.68 -7.53
CA ILE A 88 -6.28 5.08 -6.46
C ILE A 88 -5.52 3.87 -7.00
N ASN A 89 -4.22 4.05 -7.19
CA ASN A 89 -3.28 2.98 -7.45
C ASN A 89 -3.00 2.23 -6.14
N ASN A 90 -3.83 1.22 -5.86
CA ASN A 90 -3.73 0.41 -4.64
C ASN A 90 -3.23 -1.02 -4.88
N ALA A 91 -3.33 -1.54 -6.11
CA ALA A 91 -2.79 -2.87 -6.43
C ALA A 91 -1.31 -3.00 -6.02
N GLY A 92 -0.99 -4.07 -5.29
CA GLY A 92 0.35 -4.30 -4.77
C GLY A 92 0.57 -5.75 -4.35
N THR A 93 1.81 -6.22 -4.48
CA THR A 93 2.26 -7.55 -4.06
C THR A 93 3.74 -7.51 -3.70
N GLY A 94 4.30 -8.63 -3.24
CA GLY A 94 5.72 -8.75 -2.93
C GLY A 94 6.18 -10.20 -2.88
N VAL A 95 7.51 -10.37 -2.87
CA VAL A 95 8.18 -11.64 -2.64
C VAL A 95 8.94 -11.52 -1.33
N PHE A 96 8.73 -12.47 -0.43
CA PHE A 96 9.34 -12.51 0.90
C PHE A 96 10.28 -13.71 1.02
N GLY A 97 11.54 -13.46 1.34
CA GLY A 97 12.59 -14.46 1.54
C GLY A 97 13.93 -13.99 0.97
N PRO A 98 15.00 -14.81 1.09
CA PRO A 98 16.29 -14.47 0.49
C PRO A 98 16.13 -14.24 -1.02
N PHE A 99 16.78 -13.19 -1.53
CA PHE A 99 16.54 -12.71 -2.89
C PHE A 99 16.84 -13.78 -3.95
N GLN A 100 17.95 -14.51 -3.76
CA GLN A 100 18.42 -15.55 -4.67
C GLN A 100 17.59 -16.83 -4.64
N ASP A 101 16.75 -17.02 -3.62
CA ASP A 101 15.93 -18.23 -3.48
C ASP A 101 14.60 -18.10 -4.24
N ALA A 102 14.21 -16.89 -4.65
CA ALA A 102 13.02 -16.68 -5.45
C ALA A 102 13.31 -16.76 -6.95
N PRO A 103 12.43 -17.39 -7.74
CA PRO A 103 12.45 -17.26 -9.19
C PRO A 103 12.41 -15.78 -9.62
N LEU A 104 13.27 -15.41 -10.57
CA LEU A 104 13.44 -14.02 -11.02
C LEU A 104 12.14 -13.41 -11.56
N ASP A 105 11.26 -14.21 -12.15
CA ASP A 105 9.96 -13.76 -12.66
C ASP A 105 9.07 -13.19 -11.55
N LEU A 106 9.16 -13.68 -10.32
CA LEU A 106 8.39 -13.16 -9.18
C LEU A 106 8.87 -11.76 -8.77
N HIS A 107 10.18 -11.52 -8.80
CA HIS A 107 10.75 -10.19 -8.56
C HIS A 107 10.33 -9.20 -9.66
N ARG A 108 10.45 -9.60 -10.93
CA ARG A 108 9.98 -8.80 -12.07
C ARG A 108 8.50 -8.46 -11.91
N ARG A 109 7.66 -9.46 -11.62
CA ARG A 109 6.22 -9.31 -11.46
C ARG A 109 5.85 -8.36 -10.32
N THR A 110 6.64 -8.35 -9.24
CA THR A 110 6.47 -7.39 -8.14
C THR A 110 6.64 -5.95 -8.63
N VAL A 111 7.68 -5.68 -9.44
CA VAL A 111 7.92 -4.35 -10.01
C VAL A 111 6.84 -3.97 -11.03
N GLU A 112 6.43 -4.92 -11.88
CA GLU A 112 5.34 -4.73 -12.84
C GLU A 112 4.04 -4.31 -12.16
N VAL A 113 3.64 -4.99 -11.08
CA VAL A 113 2.40 -4.67 -10.37
C VAL A 113 2.53 -3.36 -9.60
N ASN A 114 3.59 -3.21 -8.80
CA ASN A 114 3.69 -2.15 -7.81
C ASN A 114 4.12 -0.79 -8.39
N LEU A 115 4.94 -0.80 -9.45
CA LEU A 115 5.49 0.40 -10.05
C LEU A 115 4.87 0.66 -11.42
N PHE A 116 5.04 -0.25 -12.38
CA PHE A 116 4.49 -0.05 -13.73
C PHE A 116 2.97 0.03 -13.70
N GLY A 117 2.28 -0.79 -12.91
CA GLY A 117 0.83 -0.73 -12.77
C GLY A 117 0.33 0.63 -12.27
N ALA A 118 1.06 1.27 -11.36
CA ALA A 118 0.74 2.63 -10.92
C ALA A 118 1.06 3.69 -11.98
N MET A 119 2.16 3.52 -12.72
CA MET A 119 2.49 4.37 -13.87
C MET A 119 1.44 4.26 -14.98
N HIS A 120 0.93 3.06 -15.28
CA HIS A 120 -0.18 2.86 -16.22
C HIS A 120 -1.43 3.58 -15.75
N GLY A 121 -1.76 3.49 -14.45
CA GLY A 121 -2.90 4.21 -13.88
C GLY A 121 -2.77 5.73 -13.99
N ALA A 122 -1.57 6.26 -13.72
CA ALA A 122 -1.27 7.68 -13.91
C ALA A 122 -1.38 8.09 -15.38
N TYR A 123 -0.78 7.31 -16.29
CA TYR A 123 -0.83 7.56 -17.73
C TYR A 123 -2.27 7.58 -18.26
N ALA A 124 -3.12 6.67 -17.79
CA ALA A 124 -4.53 6.64 -18.15
C ALA A 124 -5.28 7.86 -17.60
N VAL A 125 -5.11 8.24 -16.33
CA VAL A 125 -5.99 9.24 -15.71
C VAL A 125 -5.53 10.69 -15.89
N LEU A 126 -4.24 10.95 -16.04
CA LEU A 126 -3.71 12.33 -16.09
C LEU A 126 -4.25 13.16 -17.25
N PRO A 127 -4.33 12.66 -18.51
CA PRO A 127 -4.94 13.44 -19.61
C PRO A 127 -6.37 13.87 -19.27
N ARG A 128 -7.14 12.99 -18.63
CA ARG A 128 -8.53 13.23 -18.22
C ARG A 128 -8.64 14.26 -17.11
N PHE A 129 -7.70 14.24 -16.15
CA PHE A 129 -7.60 15.27 -15.12
C PHE A 129 -7.17 16.62 -15.68
N LEU A 130 -6.25 16.63 -16.66
CA LEU A 130 -5.78 17.84 -17.34
C LEU A 130 -6.90 18.47 -18.16
N GLU A 131 -7.65 17.70 -18.94
CA GLU A 131 -8.81 18.20 -19.69
C GLU A 131 -9.84 18.85 -18.76
N ARG A 132 -10.13 18.19 -17.63
CA ARG A 132 -11.09 18.68 -16.64
C ARG A 132 -10.52 19.70 -15.65
N GLN A 133 -9.22 20.00 -15.75
CA GLN A 133 -8.47 20.86 -14.84
C GLN A 133 -8.65 20.51 -13.36
N ARG A 134 -8.92 19.23 -13.02
CA ARG A 134 -9.11 18.77 -11.63
C ARG A 134 -8.97 17.26 -11.51
N GLY A 135 -8.44 16.81 -10.37
CA GLY A 135 -8.41 15.39 -10.03
C GLY A 135 -7.53 15.08 -8.83
N VAL A 136 -7.67 13.87 -8.28
CA VAL A 136 -6.78 13.36 -7.24
C VAL A 136 -6.27 11.98 -7.63
N LEU A 137 -4.96 11.86 -7.88
CA LEU A 137 -4.25 10.60 -8.05
C LEU A 137 -3.64 10.19 -6.71
N VAL A 138 -3.99 9.01 -6.21
CA VAL A 138 -3.46 8.46 -4.96
C VAL A 138 -2.60 7.24 -5.27
N ASN A 139 -1.35 7.25 -4.83
CA ASN A 139 -0.42 6.13 -4.93
C ASN A 139 -0.22 5.49 -3.56
N MET A 140 -0.56 4.20 -3.44
CA MET A 140 -0.30 3.41 -2.23
C MET A 140 1.16 2.96 -2.19
N VAL A 141 1.99 3.73 -1.49
CA VAL A 141 3.42 3.45 -1.38
C VAL A 141 3.68 2.38 -0.34
N SER A 142 3.63 2.71 0.96
CA SER A 142 4.08 1.92 2.13
C SER A 142 5.27 2.57 2.82
N LEU A 143 5.43 2.34 4.13
CA LEU A 143 6.69 2.57 4.84
C LEU A 143 7.92 2.01 4.10
N GLY A 144 7.73 0.92 3.34
CA GLY A 144 8.75 0.33 2.47
C GLY A 144 9.28 1.24 1.35
N GLY A 145 8.68 2.42 1.12
CA GLY A 145 9.20 3.48 0.23
C GLY A 145 10.09 4.51 0.93
N TRP A 146 10.33 4.34 2.23
CA TRP A 146 11.20 5.18 3.04
C TRP A 146 12.31 4.39 3.71
N ALA A 147 11.98 3.23 4.28
CA ALA A 147 12.94 2.32 4.87
C ALA A 147 12.89 0.96 4.16
N PRO A 148 14.03 0.30 3.90
CA PRO A 148 14.03 -0.98 3.21
C PRO A 148 13.36 -2.07 4.07
N ALA A 149 12.71 -3.01 3.40
CA ALA A 149 12.20 -4.23 4.01
C ALA A 149 13.17 -5.36 3.63
N PRO A 150 14.05 -5.79 4.56
CA PRO A 150 14.94 -6.93 4.29
C PRO A 150 14.12 -8.15 3.88
N PHE A 151 14.69 -9.03 3.05
CA PHE A 151 13.99 -10.17 2.45
C PHE A 151 12.80 -9.81 1.53
N ALA A 152 12.64 -8.54 1.17
CA ALA A 152 11.63 -8.08 0.21
C ALA A 152 12.22 -7.05 -0.76
N ALA A 153 13.41 -7.32 -1.31
CA ALA A 153 14.20 -6.33 -2.06
C ALA A 153 13.45 -5.76 -3.29
N ALA A 154 12.80 -6.59 -4.11
CA ALA A 154 12.02 -6.14 -5.26
C ALA A 154 10.81 -5.28 -4.84
N TYR A 155 10.17 -5.62 -3.71
CA TYR A 155 9.11 -4.81 -3.13
C TYR A 155 9.64 -3.44 -2.72
N THR A 156 10.73 -3.38 -1.97
CA THR A 156 11.39 -2.11 -1.58
C THR A 156 11.75 -1.27 -2.80
N ALA A 157 12.43 -1.85 -3.80
CA ALA A 157 12.77 -1.15 -5.04
C ALA A 157 11.53 -0.52 -5.70
N SER A 158 10.45 -1.30 -5.80
CA SER A 158 9.19 -0.81 -6.39
C SER A 158 8.55 0.34 -5.60
N LYS A 159 8.59 0.32 -4.26
CA LYS A 159 7.96 1.35 -3.42
C LYS A 159 8.81 2.62 -3.33
N PHE A 160 10.13 2.51 -3.31
CA PHE A 160 11.03 3.66 -3.49
C PHE A 160 10.83 4.29 -4.88
N GLY A 161 10.78 3.48 -5.93
CA GLY A 161 10.48 3.94 -7.29
C GLY A 161 9.13 4.67 -7.38
N LEU A 162 8.07 4.12 -6.76
CA LEU A 162 6.74 4.72 -6.77
C LEU A 162 6.70 6.05 -6.02
N ARG A 163 7.44 6.17 -4.92
CA ARG A 163 7.59 7.44 -4.18
C ARG A 163 8.29 8.49 -5.04
N GLY A 164 9.42 8.14 -5.65
CA GLY A 164 10.17 9.03 -6.55
C GLY A 164 9.32 9.48 -7.75
N PHE A 165 8.62 8.54 -8.38
CA PHE A 165 7.66 8.81 -9.44
C PHE A 165 6.58 9.81 -9.01
N SER A 166 5.97 9.59 -7.84
CA SER A 166 4.94 10.49 -7.30
C SER A 166 5.48 11.91 -7.05
N ALA A 167 6.71 12.02 -6.55
CA ALA A 167 7.35 13.31 -6.31
C ALA A 167 7.66 14.06 -7.62
N SER A 168 8.18 13.37 -8.65
CA SER A 168 8.43 13.93 -9.98
C SER A 168 7.15 14.46 -10.62
N LEU A 169 6.11 13.62 -10.61
CA LEU A 169 4.83 13.96 -11.25
C LEU A 169 4.15 15.18 -10.61
N ARG A 170 4.28 15.36 -9.29
CA ARG A 170 3.84 16.60 -8.62
C ARG A 170 4.53 17.85 -9.18
N GLN A 171 5.82 17.77 -9.51
CA GLN A 171 6.56 18.92 -10.04
C GLN A 171 6.12 19.27 -11.47
N GLU A 172 5.78 18.28 -12.28
CA GLU A 172 5.26 18.48 -13.63
C GLU A 172 3.88 19.18 -13.60
N LEU A 173 3.05 18.88 -12.60
CA LEU A 173 1.69 19.40 -12.45
C LEU A 173 1.61 20.76 -11.71
N ARG A 174 2.73 21.44 -11.45
CA ARG A 174 2.74 22.74 -10.71
C ARG A 174 1.86 23.83 -11.33
N ARG A 175 1.62 23.75 -12.65
CA ARG A 175 0.75 24.69 -13.38
C ARG A 175 -0.74 24.29 -13.36
N SER A 176 -1.07 23.16 -12.75
CA SER A 176 -2.42 22.59 -12.65
C SER A 176 -2.81 22.43 -11.17
N PRO A 177 -3.06 23.53 -10.43
CA PRO A 177 -3.16 23.53 -8.95
C PRO A 177 -4.35 22.74 -8.38
N HIS A 178 -5.25 22.26 -9.22
CA HIS A 178 -6.42 21.48 -8.84
C HIS A 178 -6.26 19.98 -9.14
N ILE A 179 -5.12 19.57 -9.69
CA ILE A 179 -4.72 18.17 -9.88
C ILE A 179 -3.70 17.83 -8.81
N ASN A 180 -4.02 16.86 -7.96
CA ASN A 180 -3.20 16.49 -6.83
C ASN A 180 -2.66 15.07 -7.00
N VAL A 181 -1.39 14.87 -6.68
CA VAL A 181 -0.78 13.54 -6.62
C VAL A 181 -0.37 13.28 -5.18
N CYS A 182 -1.05 12.33 -4.53
CA CYS A 182 -0.90 12.02 -3.12
C CYS A 182 -0.21 10.66 -2.95
N ALA A 183 0.87 10.61 -2.15
CA ALA A 183 1.50 9.36 -1.75
C ALA A 183 1.09 8.98 -0.32
N VAL A 184 0.52 7.78 -0.17
CA VAL A 184 0.08 7.27 1.13
C VAL A 184 1.07 6.20 1.60
N PHE A 185 1.51 6.30 2.86
CA PHE A 185 2.52 5.44 3.45
C PHE A 185 1.95 4.69 4.66
N PRO A 186 1.17 3.61 4.44
CA PRO A 186 0.73 2.78 5.55
C PRO A 186 1.91 2.13 6.27
N ALA A 187 1.79 2.05 7.60
CA ALA A 187 2.54 1.10 8.42
C ALA A 187 2.11 -0.34 8.11
N MET A 188 2.44 -1.30 8.98
CA MET A 188 1.93 -2.66 8.84
C MET A 188 0.41 -2.69 9.07
N VAL A 189 -0.32 -3.34 8.16
CA VAL A 189 -1.79 -3.39 8.17
C VAL A 189 -2.23 -4.85 8.18
N ASP A 190 -3.22 -5.18 9.00
CA ASP A 190 -3.82 -6.50 9.06
C ASP A 190 -4.63 -6.78 7.79
N THR A 191 -3.95 -7.20 6.73
CA THR A 191 -4.56 -7.51 5.43
C THR A 191 -4.19 -8.92 4.99
N PRO A 192 -4.89 -9.48 3.99
CA PRO A 192 -4.46 -10.71 3.34
C PRO A 192 -3.17 -10.61 2.51
N GLY A 193 -2.45 -9.47 2.53
CA GLY A 193 -1.28 -9.23 1.68
C GLY A 193 -0.18 -10.30 1.83
N PHE A 194 0.00 -10.88 3.02
CA PHE A 194 0.95 -11.98 3.24
C PHE A 194 0.52 -13.31 2.62
N VAL A 195 -0.78 -13.51 2.40
CA VAL A 195 -1.32 -14.66 1.64
C VAL A 195 -1.18 -14.42 0.14
N HIS A 196 -1.31 -13.15 -0.29
CA HIS A 196 -1.25 -12.77 -1.70
C HIS A 196 0.18 -12.57 -2.23
N GLY A 197 1.14 -12.28 -1.35
CA GLY A 197 2.57 -12.26 -1.68
C GLY A 197 3.17 -13.66 -1.80
N ALA A 198 4.26 -13.78 -2.53
CA ALA A 198 5.05 -15.01 -2.52
C ALA A 198 5.86 -15.10 -1.22
N ASN A 199 5.89 -16.28 -0.62
CA ASN A 199 6.74 -16.59 0.51
C ASN A 199 7.73 -17.68 0.09
N VAL A 200 8.98 -17.30 -0.18
CA VAL A 200 10.07 -18.23 -0.50
C VAL A 200 11.02 -18.45 0.69
N SER A 201 10.74 -17.84 1.84
CA SER A 201 11.59 -17.95 3.03
C SER A 201 11.59 -19.34 3.69
N GLY A 202 10.62 -20.21 3.34
CA GLY A 202 10.39 -21.49 4.02
C GLY A 202 9.92 -21.33 5.48
N ARG A 203 9.53 -20.11 5.89
CA ARG A 203 9.16 -19.76 7.27
C ARG A 203 7.81 -19.04 7.30
N THR A 204 7.09 -19.15 8.41
CA THR A 204 5.84 -18.40 8.63
C THR A 204 6.13 -16.90 8.67
N LEU A 205 5.43 -16.13 7.83
CA LEU A 205 5.48 -14.66 7.88
C LEU A 205 4.53 -14.17 8.97
N ASP A 206 5.09 -13.68 10.07
CA ASP A 206 4.36 -13.03 11.15
C ASP A 206 4.55 -11.51 11.04
N PRO A 207 3.48 -10.71 10.85
CA PRO A 207 3.59 -9.27 10.67
C PRO A 207 3.86 -8.48 11.96
N GLY A 208 4.12 -9.16 13.07
CA GLY A 208 4.36 -8.56 14.38
C GLY A 208 3.07 -8.13 15.09
N PRO A 209 3.19 -7.44 16.25
CA PRO A 209 2.05 -7.01 17.04
C PRO A 209 1.50 -5.63 16.65
N MET A 210 2.27 -4.84 15.89
CA MET A 210 1.93 -3.45 15.57
C MET A 210 1.18 -3.37 14.24
N LEU A 211 -0.10 -3.74 14.24
CA LEU A 211 -0.94 -3.78 13.04
C LEU A 211 -2.03 -2.72 13.10
N TYR A 212 -2.28 -2.04 11.99
CA TYR A 212 -3.45 -1.18 11.78
C TYR A 212 -4.58 -1.98 11.13
N ALA A 213 -5.82 -1.59 11.40
CA ALA A 213 -6.96 -2.13 10.68
C ALA A 213 -7.00 -1.55 9.25
N PRO A 214 -7.39 -2.34 8.24
CA PRO A 214 -7.57 -1.86 6.86
C PRO A 214 -8.50 -0.64 6.76
N GLU A 215 -9.54 -0.60 7.60
CA GLU A 215 -10.54 0.46 7.66
C GLU A 215 -9.92 1.81 8.06
N GLU A 216 -8.90 1.83 8.90
CA GLU A 216 -8.21 3.07 9.30
C GLU A 216 -7.39 3.66 8.13
N VAL A 217 -6.83 2.79 7.29
CA VAL A 217 -6.19 3.22 6.05
C VAL A 217 -7.23 3.72 5.06
N ALA A 218 -8.39 3.06 4.97
CA ALA A 218 -9.50 3.50 4.13
C ALA A 218 -10.05 4.88 4.54
N GLU A 219 -10.18 5.15 5.84
CA GLU A 219 -10.53 6.47 6.36
C GLU A 219 -9.48 7.52 6.01
N THR A 220 -8.19 7.16 6.06
CA THR A 220 -7.10 8.04 5.60
C THR A 220 -7.21 8.32 4.10
N LEU A 221 -7.60 7.34 3.27
CA LEU A 221 -7.85 7.55 1.84
C LEU A 221 -8.99 8.55 1.61
N VAL A 222 -10.10 8.39 2.31
CA VAL A 222 -11.22 9.35 2.25
C VAL A 222 -10.76 10.74 2.69
N HIS A 223 -9.96 10.83 3.76
CA HIS A 223 -9.43 12.08 4.26
C HIS A 223 -8.50 12.78 3.26
N VAL A 224 -7.55 12.05 2.65
CA VAL A 224 -6.58 12.63 1.71
C VAL A 224 -7.25 13.09 0.42
N VAL A 225 -8.30 12.40 -0.05
CA VAL A 225 -9.08 12.88 -1.21
C VAL A 225 -9.84 14.17 -0.88
N ARG A 226 -10.36 14.29 0.35
CA ARG A 226 -11.02 15.51 0.81
C ARG A 226 -10.06 16.67 0.96
N HIS A 227 -8.88 16.39 1.52
CA HIS A 227 -7.82 17.33 1.83
C HIS A 227 -6.49 16.83 1.26
N PRO A 228 -6.25 17.02 -0.05
CA PRO A 228 -5.05 16.52 -0.71
C PRO A 228 -3.78 16.94 0.02
N ARG A 229 -2.92 15.95 0.25
CA ARG A 229 -1.57 16.12 0.79
C ARG A 229 -0.61 15.35 -0.09
N ASP A 230 0.53 15.96 -0.35
CA ASP A 230 1.61 15.36 -1.13
C ASP A 230 2.04 14.00 -0.58
N GLU A 231 2.23 13.93 0.74
CA GLU A 231 2.64 12.72 1.45
C GLU A 231 1.88 12.60 2.77
N ILE A 232 1.38 11.41 3.07
CA ILE A 232 0.71 11.11 4.34
C ILE A 232 1.11 9.72 4.87
N ALA A 233 1.70 9.70 6.06
CA ALA A 233 1.99 8.46 6.78
C ALA A 233 0.77 8.03 7.60
N VAL A 234 0.41 6.74 7.52
CA VAL A 234 -0.67 6.17 8.31
C VAL A 234 -0.07 5.41 9.48
N GLY A 235 -0.32 5.94 10.67
CA GLY A 235 0.17 5.41 11.93
C GLY A 235 1.47 6.05 12.42
N TRP A 236 1.58 6.20 13.75
CA TRP A 236 2.79 6.73 14.38
C TRP A 236 4.06 5.89 14.08
N PRO A 237 4.02 4.55 13.93
CA PRO A 237 5.23 3.79 13.63
C PRO A 237 5.81 4.16 12.26
N ALA A 238 4.96 4.44 11.28
CA ALA A 238 5.42 4.89 9.96
C ALA A 238 6.13 6.25 10.06
N ARG A 239 5.58 7.20 10.84
CA ARG A 239 6.19 8.52 11.08
C ARG A 239 7.52 8.42 11.82
N ALA A 240 7.58 7.58 12.86
CA ALA A 240 8.79 7.37 13.64
C ALA A 240 9.89 6.70 12.79
N ALA A 241 9.54 5.67 12.02
CA ALA A 241 10.48 4.99 11.13
C ALA A 241 10.98 5.91 10.00
N GLN A 242 10.12 6.76 9.43
CA GLN A 242 10.52 7.80 8.47
C GLN A 242 11.54 8.76 9.07
N ALA A 243 11.27 9.28 10.27
CA ALA A 243 12.18 10.21 10.95
C ALA A 243 13.51 9.53 11.31
N ALA A 244 13.48 8.30 11.83
CA ALA A 244 14.68 7.54 12.17
C ALA A 244 15.56 7.28 10.94
N TYR A 245 14.96 6.84 9.83
CA TYR A 245 15.69 6.58 8.60
C TYR A 245 16.26 7.86 7.98
N ALA A 246 15.52 8.98 8.03
CA ALA A 246 16.02 10.27 7.55
C ALA A 246 17.24 10.79 8.34
N LEU A 247 17.31 10.50 9.64
CA LEU A 247 18.40 10.95 10.50
C LEU A 247 19.60 10.00 10.50
N ALA A 248 19.35 8.70 10.41
CA ALA A 248 20.36 7.66 10.56
C ALA A 248 20.01 6.42 9.70
N PRO A 249 20.19 6.48 8.36
CA PRO A 249 19.81 5.40 7.47
C PRO A 249 20.57 4.10 7.77
N GLY A 250 21.90 4.13 7.79
CA GLY A 250 22.73 2.93 8.04
C GLY A 250 22.40 2.18 9.34
N PRO A 251 22.36 2.86 10.51
CA PRO A 251 21.96 2.22 11.76
C PRO A 251 20.53 1.66 11.74
N THR A 252 19.60 2.38 11.10
CA THR A 252 18.20 1.94 10.97
C THR A 252 18.12 0.66 10.12
N GLU A 253 18.80 0.63 8.98
CA GLU A 253 18.91 -0.55 8.10
C GLU A 253 19.48 -1.76 8.85
N HIS A 254 20.58 -1.56 9.58
CA HIS A 254 21.22 -2.62 10.34
C HIS A 254 20.29 -3.18 11.43
N LEU A 255 19.58 -2.32 12.16
CA LEU A 255 18.63 -2.74 13.19
C LEU A 255 17.45 -3.51 12.59
N MET A 256 16.88 -3.02 11.49
CA MET A 256 15.78 -3.71 10.78
C MET A 256 16.23 -5.08 10.25
N GLY A 257 17.44 -5.15 9.67
CA GLY A 257 18.06 -6.39 9.24
C GLY A 257 18.20 -7.40 10.38
N LEU A 258 18.78 -6.98 11.51
CA LEU A 258 18.94 -7.84 12.69
C LEU A 258 17.60 -8.31 13.26
N ALA A 259 16.59 -7.43 13.32
CA ALA A 259 15.26 -7.76 13.84
C ALA A 259 14.57 -8.81 12.95
N LEU A 260 14.60 -8.63 11.63
CA LEU A 260 13.92 -9.52 10.71
C LEU A 260 14.63 -10.87 10.54
N ASN A 261 15.97 -10.90 10.56
CA ASN A 261 16.74 -12.16 10.63
C ASN A 261 16.32 -12.98 11.87
N ARG A 262 16.36 -12.35 13.06
CA ARG A 262 15.93 -13.03 14.30
C ARG A 262 14.47 -13.49 14.26
N ALA A 263 13.59 -12.74 13.62
CA ALA A 263 12.20 -13.13 13.47
C ALA A 263 12.05 -14.38 12.58
N LEU A 264 12.76 -14.44 11.45
CA LEU A 264 12.77 -15.60 10.55
C LEU A 264 13.42 -16.83 11.20
N ASP A 265 14.51 -16.66 11.95
CA ASP A 265 15.18 -17.77 12.66
C ASP A 265 14.26 -18.44 13.69
N ARG A 266 13.40 -17.66 14.33
CA ARG A 266 12.41 -18.13 15.32
C ARG A 266 11.10 -18.58 14.71
N ALA A 267 10.85 -18.24 13.43
CA ALA A 267 9.61 -18.56 12.76
C ALA A 267 9.50 -20.07 12.49
N ARG A 268 8.27 -20.56 12.56
CA ARG A 268 7.98 -21.97 12.27
C ARG A 268 8.20 -22.24 10.79
N PRO A 269 8.60 -23.46 10.40
CA PRO A 269 8.62 -23.84 8.99
C PRO A 269 7.24 -23.62 8.34
N ALA A 270 7.24 -23.15 7.10
CA ALA A 270 6.05 -23.02 6.27
C ALA A 270 6.37 -23.42 4.82
N PRO A 271 5.39 -23.92 4.05
CA PRO A 271 5.60 -24.19 2.64
C PRO A 271 6.00 -22.93 1.86
N VAL A 272 6.86 -23.12 0.86
CA VAL A 272 7.11 -22.08 -0.14
C VAL A 272 5.85 -21.87 -0.98
N THR A 273 5.49 -20.61 -1.20
CA THR A 273 4.32 -20.23 -2.01
C THR A 273 4.69 -19.13 -3.00
N HIS A 274 4.04 -19.11 -4.16
CA HIS A 274 4.18 -18.02 -5.14
C HIS A 274 3.08 -16.96 -5.00
N GLY A 275 2.22 -17.11 -3.99
CA GLY A 275 1.07 -16.24 -3.75
C GLY A 275 0.26 -15.99 -5.01
N ALA A 276 -0.19 -14.75 -5.15
CA ALA A 276 -1.00 -14.28 -6.26
C ALA A 276 -0.19 -13.67 -7.41
N LEU A 277 1.14 -13.83 -7.47
CA LEU A 277 1.97 -13.14 -8.47
C LEU A 277 1.73 -13.67 -9.88
N ARG A 278 1.65 -15.01 -10.04
CA ARG A 278 1.42 -15.65 -11.35
C ARG A 278 -0.05 -15.82 -11.70
N ALA A 279 -0.86 -16.26 -10.72
CA ALA A 279 -2.29 -16.46 -10.88
C ALA A 279 -3.02 -15.99 -9.60
N PRO A 280 -4.30 -15.58 -9.67
CA PRO A 280 -5.07 -15.24 -8.48
C PRO A 280 -5.19 -16.43 -7.52
N VAL A 281 -5.11 -16.16 -6.21
CA VAL A 281 -5.37 -17.14 -5.15
C VAL A 281 -6.83 -17.09 -4.68
N ARG A 282 -7.32 -18.21 -4.11
CA ARG A 282 -8.71 -18.34 -3.64
C ARG A 282 -8.90 -17.71 -2.25
N GLU A 283 -7.86 -17.71 -1.44
CA GLU A 283 -7.85 -17.26 -0.05
C GLU A 283 -7.69 -15.73 0.07
N GLY A 284 -7.97 -15.21 1.26
CA GLY A 284 -7.73 -13.80 1.56
C GLY A 284 -8.67 -12.86 0.80
N THR A 285 -9.97 -13.12 0.86
CA THR A 285 -11.00 -12.35 0.13
C THR A 285 -11.51 -11.14 0.91
N ALA A 286 -11.31 -11.11 2.23
CA ALA A 286 -11.78 -10.05 3.13
C ALA A 286 -10.92 -8.78 3.04
N SER A 287 -11.38 -7.71 3.73
CA SER A 287 -10.54 -6.53 3.99
C SER A 287 -9.40 -6.86 4.97
N ASP A 288 -9.69 -7.61 6.02
CA ASP A 288 -8.71 -7.97 7.05
C ASP A 288 -7.97 -9.29 6.76
N GLY A 289 -6.79 -9.45 7.37
CA GLY A 289 -5.98 -10.67 7.34
C GLY A 289 -6.20 -11.60 8.53
N GLY A 290 -7.14 -11.27 9.44
CA GLY A 290 -7.42 -11.98 10.67
C GLY A 290 -6.29 -12.02 11.70
N TRP A 291 -5.24 -11.22 11.58
CA TRP A 291 -4.10 -11.23 12.52
C TRP A 291 -4.44 -10.58 13.87
N LEU A 292 -5.11 -9.43 13.86
CA LEU A 292 -5.54 -8.74 15.08
C LEU A 292 -6.46 -9.64 15.90
N ALA A 293 -7.45 -10.27 15.25
CA ALA A 293 -8.37 -11.21 15.88
C ALA A 293 -7.63 -12.45 16.43
N ARG A 294 -6.78 -13.10 15.63
CA ARG A 294 -6.01 -14.29 16.06
C ARG A 294 -5.07 -14.00 17.23
N LYS A 295 -4.45 -12.81 17.27
CA LYS A 295 -3.53 -12.41 18.32
C LYS A 295 -4.21 -11.71 19.50
N ARG A 296 -5.52 -11.46 19.42
CA ARG A 296 -6.29 -10.67 20.40
C ARG A 296 -5.66 -9.31 20.67
N LEU A 297 -5.16 -8.66 19.62
CA LEU A 297 -4.54 -7.34 19.70
C LEU A 297 -5.53 -6.27 19.26
N PRO A 298 -5.55 -5.10 19.92
CA PRO A 298 -6.24 -3.94 19.38
C PRO A 298 -5.46 -3.37 18.20
N SER A 299 -6.10 -2.51 17.41
CA SER A 299 -5.37 -1.76 16.38
C SER A 299 -4.25 -0.92 17.02
N ALA A 300 -3.12 -0.83 16.34
CA ALA A 300 -1.98 0.00 16.75
C ALA A 300 -2.33 1.50 16.86
N SER A 301 -3.46 1.95 16.30
CA SER A 301 -3.98 3.30 16.50
C SER A 301 -4.40 3.58 17.95
N THR A 302 -4.79 2.55 18.71
CA THR A 302 -5.24 2.68 20.11
C THR A 302 -4.07 2.76 21.09
N LEU A 303 -2.85 2.48 20.63
CA LEU A 303 -1.62 2.57 21.43
C LEU A 303 -1.10 4.01 21.39
N SER A 304 -0.87 4.62 22.56
CA SER A 304 -0.40 6.01 22.65
C SER A 304 1.00 6.17 22.04
N GLY A 305 1.12 6.95 20.97
CA GLY A 305 2.38 7.16 20.24
C GLY A 305 3.50 7.82 21.06
N VAL A 306 3.15 8.49 22.16
CA VAL A 306 4.10 9.20 23.04
C VAL A 306 4.94 8.22 23.89
N GLY A 307 4.34 7.12 24.35
CA GLY A 307 5.02 6.18 25.27
C GLY A 307 6.12 5.35 24.62
N ILE A 308 6.00 5.04 23.33
CA ILE A 308 6.94 4.14 22.62
C ILE A 308 8.02 4.92 21.86
N THR A 309 7.72 6.15 21.41
CA THR A 309 8.71 7.01 20.73
C THR A 309 9.89 7.37 21.64
N VAL A 310 9.64 7.60 22.93
CA VAL A 310 10.69 7.89 23.94
C VAL A 310 11.58 6.66 24.18
N VAL A 311 11.00 5.46 24.22
CA VAL A 311 11.76 4.21 24.43
C VAL A 311 12.55 3.82 23.17
N GLY A 312 11.98 3.99 21.98
CA GLY A 312 12.61 3.63 20.70
C GLY A 312 13.78 4.55 20.32
N ILE A 313 13.65 5.87 20.51
CA ILE A 313 14.74 6.82 20.24
C ILE A 313 15.83 6.70 21.32
N GLY A 314 15.45 6.55 22.60
CA GLY A 314 16.39 6.36 23.70
C GLY A 314 17.23 5.09 23.54
N ALA A 315 16.61 3.97 23.15
CA ALA A 315 17.32 2.71 22.94
C ALA A 315 18.22 2.73 21.69
N ALA A 316 17.77 3.33 20.58
CA ALA A 316 18.56 3.42 19.35
C ALA A 316 19.79 4.34 19.51
N VAL A 317 19.65 5.47 20.21
CA VAL A 317 20.78 6.38 20.50
C VAL A 317 21.75 5.79 21.53
N ALA A 318 21.24 5.09 22.55
CA ALA A 318 22.07 4.41 23.54
C ALA A 318 22.88 3.25 22.93
N LEU A 319 22.27 2.43 22.05
CA LEU A 319 22.98 1.36 21.34
C LEU A 319 24.01 1.92 20.35
N GLY A 320 23.69 2.99 19.63
CA GLY A 320 24.62 3.64 18.69
C GLY A 320 25.90 4.13 19.37
N ARG A 321 25.80 4.67 20.60
CA ARG A 321 26.96 5.11 21.39
C ARG A 321 27.78 3.96 21.97
N LEU A 322 27.14 2.86 22.37
CA LEU A 322 27.82 1.67 22.88
C LEU A 322 28.62 0.93 21.81
N ILE A 323 28.18 0.98 20.55
CA ILE A 323 28.87 0.33 19.42
C ILE A 323 29.98 1.24 18.85
N GLY A 324 29.81 2.57 18.88
CA GLY A 324 30.81 3.53 18.42
C GLY A 324 32.04 3.67 19.34
N GLY A 325 31.92 3.36 20.64
CA GLY A 325 32.99 3.55 21.62
C GLY A 325 34.11 2.51 21.65
N ARG A 326 34.06 1.45 20.82
CA ARG A 326 35.03 0.33 20.87
C ARG A 326 36.06 0.29 19.72
N ARG A 327 36.14 1.33 18.89
CA ARG A 327 37.21 1.46 17.88
C ARG A 327 38.14 2.63 18.20
N SER A 328 39.00 2.46 19.21
CA SER A 328 40.31 3.14 19.28
C SER A 328 41.18 2.40 20.29
N LYS A 329 42.11 1.59 19.76
CA LYS A 329 43.41 1.19 20.33
C LYS A 329 44.05 0.18 19.38
N ARG A 330 44.71 0.70 18.36
CA ARG A 330 45.95 0.17 17.77
C ARG A 330 46.73 1.36 17.23
#